data_AF-A0A031LHX7-F1
#
_entry.id   AF-A0A031LHX7-F1
#
_cell.length_a   1.000
_cell.length_b   1.000
_cell.length_c   1.000
_cell.angle_alpha   90.00
_cell.angle_beta   90.00
_cell.angle_gamma   90.00
#
_symmetry.space_group_name_H-M   'P 1'
#
loop_
_entity.id
_entity.type
_entity.pdbx_description
1 polymer ?
#
loop_
_entity_poly.entity_id
_entity_poly.type
_entity_poly.pdbx_seq_one_letter_code
_entity_poly.pdbx_strand_id
1 'polypeptide(L)'
;MRVTWIDVYSDMIPHFKRDSDKDLQVVVNGIIQTYEEEGGRTEEVTIDPHLVTIAGFFSSRNIEGIGFNYPYHANSWKYMSGDISGSLGEAITSVLMDVKFGIGITDVVRMRVSKFMGILTDMVIEVNKYPKLIDFLGKEGLVFMNTRSSVFYKKDYLKRGLEKDLISSEILRYPDNFSLLFYVFLNEDKVLGVVVRP
;
A
#
# COMPACT_ATOMS: atom_id res chain seq x y z
N MET A 1 12.19 0.34 9.64
CA MET A 1 10.77 0.39 9.22
C MET A 1 10.17 -0.97 9.38
N ARG A 2 9.18 -1.06 10.25
CA ARG A 2 8.47 -2.31 10.55
C ARG A 2 7.34 -2.51 9.55
N VAL A 3 7.34 -3.62 8.84
CA VAL A 3 6.29 -3.99 7.88
C VAL A 3 5.49 -5.16 8.43
N THR A 4 4.19 -5.00 8.56
CA THR A 4 3.26 -6.05 8.97
C THR A 4 2.43 -6.48 7.76
N TRP A 5 2.55 -7.75 7.38
CA TRP A 5 1.79 -8.35 6.28
C TRP A 5 0.56 -9.08 6.78
N ILE A 6 -0.59 -8.83 6.15
CA ILE A 6 -1.85 -9.53 6.42
C ILE A 6 -2.40 -10.06 5.10
N ASP A 7 -2.59 -11.36 5.02
CA ASP A 7 -3.21 -12.01 3.85
C ASP A 7 -4.73 -11.99 3.97
N VAL A 8 -5.40 -11.63 2.88
CA VAL A 8 -6.86 -11.64 2.75
C VAL A 8 -7.19 -12.40 1.47
N TYR A 9 -8.06 -13.38 1.55
CA TYR A 9 -8.46 -14.18 0.40
C TYR A 9 -9.73 -13.61 -0.25
N SER A 10 -9.83 -13.79 -1.57
CA SER A 10 -10.94 -13.33 -2.40
C SER A 10 -12.31 -13.73 -1.86
N ASP A 11 -12.41 -14.95 -1.36
CA ASP A 11 -13.62 -15.56 -0.84
C ASP A 11 -14.13 -14.87 0.43
N MET A 12 -13.25 -14.19 1.15
CA MET A 12 -13.59 -13.38 2.33
C MET A 12 -14.15 -12.01 1.95
N ILE A 13 -13.77 -11.45 0.80
CA ILE A 13 -14.22 -10.13 0.37
C ILE A 13 -15.62 -10.27 -0.22
N PRO A 14 -16.63 -9.53 0.29
CA PRO A 14 -17.98 -9.68 -0.22
C PRO A 14 -18.10 -9.19 -1.67
N HIS A 15 -18.53 -10.09 -2.57
CA HIS A 15 -18.57 -9.89 -4.02
C HIS A 15 -19.87 -10.40 -4.67
N PHE A 16 -20.80 -10.94 -3.89
CA PHE A 16 -22.11 -11.39 -4.36
C PHE A 16 -23.21 -10.35 -4.11
N LYS A 17 -24.27 -10.38 -4.93
CA LYS A 17 -25.46 -9.50 -4.78
C LYS A 17 -26.19 -9.63 -3.44
N ARG A 18 -25.93 -10.71 -2.69
CA ARG A 18 -26.52 -10.95 -1.36
C ARG A 18 -25.69 -10.38 -0.22
N ASP A 19 -24.44 -10.01 -0.51
CA ASP A 19 -23.52 -9.52 0.49
C ASP A 19 -23.84 -8.05 0.81
N SER A 20 -23.59 -7.65 2.04
CA SER A 20 -23.92 -6.33 2.57
C SER A 20 -22.66 -5.55 2.94
N ASP A 21 -22.79 -4.22 3.06
CA ASP A 21 -21.71 -3.37 3.57
C ASP A 21 -21.23 -3.79 4.98
N LYS A 22 -22.07 -4.46 5.76
CA LYS A 22 -21.71 -4.99 7.08
C LYS A 22 -20.72 -6.14 6.98
N ASP A 23 -20.81 -6.96 5.95
CA ASP A 23 -19.91 -8.10 5.75
C ASP A 23 -18.49 -7.60 5.46
N LEU A 24 -18.37 -6.54 4.63
CA LEU A 24 -17.11 -5.87 4.39
C LEU A 24 -16.52 -5.29 5.69
N GLN A 25 -17.36 -4.69 6.54
CA GLN A 25 -16.91 -4.15 7.82
C GLN A 25 -16.33 -5.22 8.75
N VAL A 26 -16.83 -6.46 8.69
CA VAL A 26 -16.25 -7.57 9.47
C VAL A 26 -14.82 -7.85 9.01
N VAL A 27 -14.60 -7.97 7.69
CA VAL A 27 -13.26 -8.20 7.11
C VAL A 27 -12.31 -7.07 7.50
N VAL A 28 -12.75 -5.82 7.32
CA VAL A 28 -11.95 -4.62 7.65
C VAL A 28 -11.59 -4.57 9.13
N ASN A 29 -12.55 -4.83 10.02
CA ASN A 29 -12.30 -4.85 11.46
C ASN A 29 -11.33 -5.99 11.83
N GLY A 30 -11.43 -7.15 11.17
CA GLY A 30 -10.48 -8.25 11.32
C GLY A 30 -9.05 -7.85 10.97
N ILE A 31 -8.84 -7.22 9.80
CA ILE A 31 -7.52 -6.71 9.38
C ILE A 31 -6.97 -5.71 10.42
N ILE A 32 -7.79 -4.77 10.87
CA ILE A 32 -7.38 -3.76 11.85
C ILE A 32 -7.01 -4.42 13.18
N GLN A 33 -7.84 -5.36 13.67
CA GLN A 33 -7.57 -6.06 14.90
C GLN A 33 -6.27 -6.86 14.81
N THR A 34 -6.06 -7.61 13.73
CA THR A 34 -4.83 -8.35 13.48
C THR A 34 -3.59 -7.43 13.42
N TYR A 35 -3.74 -6.23 12.86
CA TYR A 35 -2.67 -5.23 12.85
C TYR A 35 -2.38 -4.68 14.25
N GLU A 36 -3.42 -4.35 15.03
CA GLU A 36 -3.30 -3.80 16.39
C GLU A 36 -2.74 -4.84 17.39
N GLU A 37 -3.07 -6.12 17.22
CA GLU A 37 -2.59 -7.24 18.03
C GLU A 37 -1.25 -7.81 17.54
N GLU A 38 -0.65 -7.22 16.50
CA GLU A 38 0.59 -7.68 15.87
C GLU A 38 0.54 -9.14 15.38
N GLY A 39 -0.66 -9.65 15.05
CA GLY A 39 -0.89 -11.03 14.62
C GLY A 39 -0.51 -11.34 13.17
N GLY A 40 -0.12 -10.34 12.39
CA GLY A 40 0.37 -10.50 11.02
C GLY A 40 1.85 -10.90 10.95
N ARG A 41 2.31 -11.32 9.77
CA ARG A 41 3.75 -11.60 9.55
C ARG A 41 4.51 -10.28 9.54
N THR A 42 5.29 -10.04 10.58
CA THR A 42 6.11 -8.83 10.74
C THR A 42 7.53 -9.06 10.23
N GLU A 43 8.10 -8.06 9.57
CA GLU A 43 9.53 -7.98 9.29
C GLU A 43 10.07 -6.54 9.43
N GLU A 44 11.38 -6.42 9.70
CA GLU A 44 12.08 -5.14 9.70
C GLU A 44 12.76 -4.94 8.34
N VAL A 45 12.49 -3.81 7.71
CA VAL A 45 13.09 -3.40 6.44
C VAL A 45 13.86 -2.10 6.65
N THR A 46 15.11 -2.09 6.20
CA THR A 46 15.94 -0.89 6.17
C THR A 46 15.61 -0.10 4.90
N ILE A 47 15.09 1.11 5.06
CA ILE A 47 14.79 2.02 3.97
C ILE A 47 15.89 3.07 3.91
N ASP A 48 16.62 3.12 2.78
CA ASP A 48 17.61 4.16 2.52
C ASP A 48 16.90 5.48 2.14
N PRO A 49 17.07 6.57 2.92
CA PRO A 49 16.50 7.88 2.61
C PRO A 49 16.88 8.43 1.22
N HIS A 50 18.05 8.05 0.70
CA HIS A 50 18.48 8.45 -0.65
C HIS A 50 17.60 7.82 -1.72
N LEU A 51 17.24 6.53 -1.57
CA LEU A 51 16.32 5.86 -2.47
C LEU A 51 14.91 6.45 -2.37
N VAL A 52 14.48 6.88 -1.18
CA VAL A 52 13.18 7.58 -1.01
C VAL A 52 13.18 8.90 -1.76
N THR A 53 14.29 9.62 -1.75
CA THR A 53 14.45 10.86 -2.53
C THR A 53 14.33 10.59 -4.03
N ILE A 54 15.00 9.56 -4.54
CA ILE A 54 14.95 9.16 -5.95
C ILE A 54 13.52 8.73 -6.34
N ALA A 55 12.91 7.85 -5.54
CA ALA A 55 11.53 7.39 -5.76
C ALA A 55 10.51 8.55 -5.71
N GLY A 56 10.78 9.59 -4.91
CA GLY A 56 9.97 10.80 -4.83
C GLY A 56 9.78 11.50 -6.18
N PHE A 57 10.82 11.54 -7.03
CA PHE A 57 10.70 12.10 -8.39
C PHE A 57 9.70 11.34 -9.26
N PHE A 58 9.56 10.04 -9.03
CA PHE A 58 8.64 9.21 -9.77
C PHE A 58 7.23 9.18 -9.17
N SER A 59 7.02 9.75 -7.97
CA SER A 59 5.72 9.80 -7.30
C SER A 59 4.64 10.45 -8.17
N SER A 60 3.38 10.10 -7.91
CA SER A 60 2.26 10.53 -8.76
C SER A 60 1.97 12.03 -8.73
N ARG A 61 2.45 12.77 -7.71
CA ARG A 61 2.05 14.17 -7.46
C ARG A 61 3.10 15.23 -7.81
N ASN A 62 4.23 14.86 -8.43
CA ASN A 62 5.29 15.79 -8.89
C ASN A 62 5.68 16.86 -7.84
N ILE A 63 5.84 16.45 -6.58
CA ILE A 63 6.25 17.37 -5.51
C ILE A 63 7.78 17.35 -5.43
N GLU A 64 8.40 18.52 -5.53
CA GLU A 64 9.84 18.65 -5.34
C GLU A 64 10.23 18.52 -3.86
N GLY A 65 11.42 17.97 -3.61
CA GLY A 65 11.99 17.92 -2.27
C GLY A 65 11.33 16.95 -1.29
N ILE A 66 10.64 15.91 -1.77
CA ILE A 66 10.05 14.85 -0.93
C ILE A 66 11.10 14.22 0.00
N GLY A 67 12.30 13.96 -0.50
CA GLY A 67 13.42 13.42 0.28
C GLY A 67 13.86 14.31 1.44
N PHE A 68 13.79 15.64 1.27
CA PHE A 68 14.09 16.59 2.35
C PHE A 68 13.03 16.60 3.44
N ASN A 69 11.82 16.08 3.19
CA ASN A 69 10.79 15.98 4.21
C ASN A 69 10.92 14.71 5.05
N TYR A 70 11.61 13.67 4.55
CA TYR A 70 11.82 12.39 5.25
C TYR A 70 12.42 12.51 6.67
N PRO A 71 13.44 13.36 6.92
CA PRO A 71 14.00 13.54 8.26
C PRO A 71 13.19 14.49 9.17
N TYR A 72 12.27 15.29 8.60
CA TYR A 72 11.60 16.39 9.31
C TYR A 72 10.25 16.01 9.93
N HIS A 73 9.81 14.75 9.76
CA HIS A 73 8.51 14.26 10.26
C HIS A 73 8.35 14.39 11.78
N ALA A 74 9.44 14.28 12.54
CA ALA A 74 9.38 14.34 14.00
C ALA A 74 8.91 15.71 14.54
N ASN A 75 9.22 16.83 13.86
CA ASN A 75 9.07 18.18 14.43
C ASN A 75 8.14 19.14 13.66
N SER A 76 7.72 18.83 12.44
CA SER A 76 6.96 19.78 11.58
C SER A 76 5.64 19.23 11.00
N TRP A 77 5.15 18.11 11.56
CA TRP A 77 3.96 17.40 11.08
C TRP A 77 2.67 18.24 10.99
N LYS A 78 2.53 19.30 11.80
CA LYS A 78 1.36 20.21 11.75
C LYS A 78 1.23 20.95 10.42
N TYR A 79 2.30 21.00 9.62
CA TYR A 79 2.35 21.72 8.35
C TYR A 79 2.46 20.79 7.14
N MET A 80 2.44 19.47 7.34
CA MET A 80 2.47 18.52 6.23
C MET A 80 1.09 18.41 5.57
N SER A 81 1.01 18.79 4.29
CA SER A 81 -0.20 18.58 3.50
C SER A 81 -0.40 17.09 3.20
N GLY A 82 -1.66 16.72 2.92
CA GLY A 82 -2.01 15.37 2.47
C GLY A 82 -1.33 14.97 1.15
N ASP A 83 -0.87 15.94 0.36
CA ASP A 83 -0.14 15.70 -0.88
C ASP A 83 1.31 15.29 -0.61
N ILE A 84 1.97 15.93 0.35
CA ILE A 84 3.34 15.57 0.76
C ILE A 84 3.34 14.19 1.40
N SER A 85 2.44 13.94 2.37
CA SER A 85 2.36 12.64 3.01
C SER A 85 2.02 11.54 2.01
N GLY A 86 1.08 11.79 1.09
CA GLY A 86 0.70 10.87 0.01
C GLY A 86 1.88 10.49 -0.89
N SER A 87 2.61 11.51 -1.38
CA SER A 87 3.75 11.30 -2.28
C SER A 87 4.90 10.57 -1.60
N LEU A 88 5.12 10.86 -0.33
CA LEU A 88 6.12 10.17 0.46
C LEU A 88 5.75 8.71 0.72
N GLY A 89 4.48 8.44 1.01
CA GLY A 89 3.97 7.06 1.13
C GLY A 89 4.24 6.25 -0.13
N GLU A 90 3.96 6.81 -1.31
CA GLU A 90 4.25 6.18 -2.61
C GLU A 90 5.74 5.95 -2.82
N ALA A 91 6.59 6.91 -2.43
CA ALA A 91 8.04 6.79 -2.52
C ALA A 91 8.57 5.67 -1.60
N ILE A 92 8.16 5.67 -0.33
CA ILE A 92 8.50 4.63 0.65
C ILE A 92 8.04 3.26 0.16
N THR A 93 6.82 3.16 -0.37
CA THR A 93 6.30 1.90 -0.92
C THR A 93 7.13 1.45 -2.12
N SER A 94 7.51 2.35 -3.02
CA SER A 94 8.38 2.01 -4.16
C SER A 94 9.73 1.47 -3.69
N VAL A 95 10.36 2.10 -2.69
CA VAL A 95 11.62 1.63 -2.11
C VAL A 95 11.45 0.31 -1.36
N LEU A 96 10.35 0.13 -0.64
CA LEU A 96 10.03 -1.14 0.00
C LEU A 96 9.94 -2.28 -1.03
N MET A 97 9.28 -2.05 -2.16
CA MET A 97 9.19 -3.04 -3.24
C MET A 97 10.55 -3.35 -3.86
N ASP A 98 11.40 -2.33 -4.05
CA ASP A 98 12.77 -2.50 -4.52
C ASP A 98 13.62 -3.34 -3.54
N VAL A 99 13.66 -2.96 -2.26
CA VAL A 99 14.47 -3.65 -1.25
C VAL A 99 13.97 -5.07 -0.99
N LYS A 100 12.65 -5.26 -0.85
CA LYS A 100 12.06 -6.56 -0.50
C LYS A 100 12.04 -7.52 -1.68
N PHE A 101 11.64 -7.05 -2.86
CA PHE A 101 11.35 -7.91 -4.00
C PHE A 101 12.29 -7.70 -5.20
N GLY A 102 13.16 -6.69 -5.16
CA GLY A 102 14.07 -6.35 -6.26
C GLY A 102 13.38 -5.65 -7.43
N ILE A 103 12.27 -4.96 -7.17
CA ILE A 103 11.47 -4.32 -8.21
C ILE A 103 12.01 -2.93 -8.53
N GLY A 104 12.52 -2.77 -9.75
CA GLY A 104 13.02 -1.48 -10.22
C GLY A 104 11.94 -0.40 -10.18
N ILE A 105 12.28 0.78 -9.66
CA ILE A 105 11.37 1.94 -9.53
C ILE A 105 10.75 2.35 -10.89
N THR A 106 11.47 2.09 -11.99
CA THR A 106 11.08 2.37 -13.38
C THR A 106 10.15 1.33 -13.97
N ASP A 107 10.13 0.12 -13.42
CA ASP A 107 9.34 -1.00 -13.95
C ASP A 107 7.91 -1.03 -13.37
N VAL A 108 7.60 -0.06 -12.49
CA VAL A 108 6.28 0.14 -11.91
C VAL A 108 5.47 1.11 -12.77
N VAL A 109 4.36 0.63 -13.33
CA VAL A 109 3.44 1.47 -14.10
C VAL A 109 2.57 2.27 -13.14
N ARG A 110 2.71 3.60 -13.16
CA ARG A 110 1.99 4.52 -12.25
C ARG A 110 0.74 5.11 -12.90
N MET A 111 -0.40 4.91 -12.29
CA MET A 111 -1.72 5.22 -12.87
C MET A 111 -2.23 6.60 -12.40
N ARG A 112 -1.45 7.66 -12.70
CA ARG A 112 -1.63 9.01 -12.13
C ARG A 112 -3.00 9.65 -12.37
N VAL A 113 -3.48 9.64 -13.61
CA VAL A 113 -4.69 10.40 -14.01
C VAL A 113 -5.98 9.72 -13.52
N SER A 114 -5.96 8.39 -13.44
CA SER A 114 -7.12 7.58 -13.12
C SER A 114 -7.39 7.43 -11.61
N LYS A 115 -6.39 7.68 -10.76
CA LYS A 115 -6.53 7.74 -9.29
C LYS A 115 -7.57 8.77 -8.85
N PHE A 116 -7.65 9.90 -9.56
CA PHE A 116 -8.62 10.98 -9.28
C PHE A 116 -10.06 10.59 -9.60
N MET A 117 -10.29 9.63 -10.49
CA MET A 117 -11.63 9.12 -10.80
C MET A 117 -12.13 8.10 -9.77
N GLY A 118 -11.24 7.60 -8.90
CA GLY A 118 -11.57 6.59 -7.88
C GLY A 118 -11.83 5.19 -8.45
N ILE A 119 -11.41 4.95 -9.69
CA ILE A 119 -11.70 3.72 -10.45
C ILE A 119 -10.47 2.79 -10.53
N LEU A 120 -9.25 3.31 -10.33
CA LEU A 120 -8.00 2.58 -10.58
C LEU A 120 -7.03 2.65 -9.40
N THR A 121 -6.12 1.66 -9.34
CA THR A 121 -5.05 1.59 -8.34
C THR A 121 -3.95 2.60 -8.60
N ASP A 122 -3.03 2.77 -7.64
CA ASP A 122 -1.89 3.70 -7.77
C ASP A 122 -0.83 3.19 -8.74
N MET A 123 -0.55 1.89 -8.66
CA MET A 123 0.57 1.25 -9.35
C MET A 123 0.16 -0.14 -9.86
N VAL A 124 0.79 -0.57 -10.95
CA VAL A 124 0.66 -1.94 -11.50
C VAL A 124 2.05 -2.50 -11.76
N ILE A 125 2.25 -3.76 -11.37
CA ILE A 125 3.50 -4.49 -11.55
C ILE A 125 3.21 -5.84 -12.23
N GLU A 126 4.03 -6.17 -13.22
CA GLU A 126 4.06 -7.51 -13.82
C GLU A 126 4.95 -8.44 -12.97
N VAL A 127 4.35 -9.47 -12.38
CA VAL A 127 5.01 -10.35 -11.40
C VAL A 127 6.09 -11.22 -12.04
N ASN A 128 5.91 -11.60 -13.30
CA ASN A 128 6.71 -12.59 -14.03
C ASN A 128 8.20 -12.23 -14.13
N LYS A 129 8.54 -10.95 -13.94
CA LYS A 129 9.92 -10.45 -13.97
C LYS A 129 10.66 -10.61 -12.63
N TYR A 130 9.95 -10.95 -11.55
CA TYR A 130 10.45 -10.84 -10.18
C TYR A 130 10.27 -12.14 -9.38
N PRO A 131 11.29 -13.02 -9.34
CA PRO A 131 11.22 -14.30 -8.63
C PRO A 131 10.84 -14.18 -7.15
N LYS A 132 11.39 -13.18 -6.43
CA LYS A 132 11.05 -12.94 -5.03
C LYS A 132 9.57 -12.58 -4.82
N LEU A 133 8.98 -11.89 -5.79
CA LEU A 133 7.56 -11.54 -5.75
C LEU A 133 6.69 -12.75 -6.08
N ILE A 134 7.10 -13.57 -7.05
CA ILE A 134 6.46 -14.87 -7.34
C ILE A 134 6.46 -15.74 -6.09
N ASP A 135 7.59 -15.89 -5.40
CA ASP A 135 7.70 -16.71 -4.19
C ASP A 135 6.79 -16.19 -3.06
N PHE A 136 6.64 -14.87 -2.94
CA PHE A 136 5.80 -14.24 -1.93
C PHE A 136 4.29 -14.39 -2.24
N LEU A 137 3.92 -14.32 -3.52
CA LEU A 137 2.53 -14.39 -3.99
C LEU A 137 2.06 -15.80 -4.30
N GLY A 138 2.98 -16.72 -4.59
CA GLY A 138 2.73 -18.13 -4.92
C GLY A 138 2.41 -18.40 -6.40
N LYS A 139 2.24 -17.37 -7.24
CA LYS A 139 2.04 -17.51 -8.70
C LYS A 139 2.40 -16.24 -9.47
N GLU A 140 2.49 -16.40 -10.79
CA GLU A 140 2.60 -15.35 -11.79
C GLU A 140 1.31 -14.53 -11.94
N GLY A 141 1.40 -13.36 -12.57
CA GLY A 141 0.25 -12.49 -12.83
C GLY A 141 0.57 -10.99 -12.75
N LEU A 142 -0.48 -10.19 -12.52
CA LEU A 142 -0.34 -8.77 -12.22
C LEU A 142 -0.58 -8.50 -10.73
N VAL A 143 0.08 -7.49 -10.21
CA VAL A 143 -0.18 -6.93 -8.89
C VAL A 143 -0.66 -5.50 -9.04
N PHE A 144 -1.86 -5.25 -8.54
CA PHE A 144 -2.43 -3.92 -8.42
C PHE A 144 -2.12 -3.36 -7.04
N MET A 145 -1.47 -2.20 -6.97
CA MET A 145 -1.04 -1.63 -5.70
C MET A 145 -1.74 -0.32 -5.39
N ASN A 146 -2.20 -0.18 -4.16
CA ASN A 146 -2.66 1.08 -3.61
C ASN A 146 -1.80 1.47 -2.43
N THR A 147 -1.48 2.76 -2.34
CA THR A 147 -0.71 3.32 -1.25
C THR A 147 -1.47 4.46 -0.61
N ARG A 148 -1.68 4.32 0.69
CA ARG A 148 -2.19 5.36 1.58
C ARG A 148 -1.15 5.65 2.63
N SER A 149 -1.13 6.88 3.08
CA SER A 149 -0.18 7.31 4.07
C SER A 149 -0.77 8.40 4.95
N SER A 150 -0.42 8.31 6.22
CA SER A 150 -0.71 9.33 7.21
C SER A 150 0.50 9.54 8.08
N VAL A 151 0.58 10.72 8.70
CA VAL A 151 1.68 11.00 9.62
C VAL A 151 1.59 10.08 10.85
N PHE A 152 0.38 9.88 11.36
CA PHE A 152 0.11 9.05 12.53
C PHE A 152 -0.89 7.95 12.20
N TYR A 153 -0.82 6.87 12.94
CA TYR A 153 -1.87 5.87 12.97
C TYR A 153 -3.19 6.45 13.51
N LYS A 154 -4.27 6.26 12.74
CA LYS A 154 -5.64 6.54 13.17
C LYS A 154 -6.55 5.42 12.67
N LYS A 155 -7.21 4.72 13.60
CA LYS A 155 -8.12 3.60 13.30
C LYS A 155 -9.18 3.96 12.26
N ASP A 156 -9.84 5.10 12.40
CA ASP A 156 -10.88 5.57 11.46
C ASP A 156 -10.35 5.94 10.08
N TYR A 157 -9.07 6.33 9.98
CA TYR A 157 -8.42 6.57 8.69
C TYR A 157 -8.15 5.24 7.99
N LEU A 158 -7.59 4.28 8.73
CA LEU A 158 -7.31 2.93 8.21
C LEU A 158 -8.59 2.24 7.77
N LYS A 159 -9.65 2.26 8.62
CA LYS A 159 -10.95 1.67 8.32
C LYS A 159 -11.54 2.16 6.99
N ARG A 160 -11.69 3.48 6.85
CA ARG A 160 -12.25 4.08 5.62
C ARG A 160 -11.38 3.83 4.39
N GLY A 161 -10.07 3.76 4.58
CA GLY A 161 -9.14 3.39 3.52
C GLY A 161 -9.36 1.95 3.05
N LEU A 162 -9.40 1.00 3.99
CA LEU A 162 -9.57 -0.42 3.71
C LEU A 162 -10.91 -0.72 3.04
N GLU A 163 -12.01 -0.14 3.55
CA GLU A 163 -13.34 -0.29 2.93
C GLU A 163 -13.32 0.10 1.44
N LYS A 164 -12.72 1.25 1.13
CA LYS A 164 -12.64 1.74 -0.27
C LYS A 164 -11.67 0.92 -1.11
N ASP A 165 -10.50 0.59 -0.56
CA ASP A 165 -9.42 -0.03 -1.30
C ASP A 165 -9.71 -1.51 -1.59
N LEU A 166 -10.31 -2.24 -0.67
CA LEU A 166 -10.70 -3.64 -0.87
C LEU A 166 -11.72 -3.78 -2.01
N ILE A 167 -12.77 -2.95 -2.02
CA ILE A 167 -13.76 -2.94 -3.11
C ILE A 167 -13.08 -2.63 -4.45
N SER A 168 -12.28 -1.56 -4.49
CA SER A 168 -11.64 -1.11 -5.74
C SER A 168 -10.64 -2.15 -6.25
N SER A 169 -9.86 -2.74 -5.34
CA SER A 169 -8.94 -3.83 -5.61
C SER A 169 -9.64 -5.05 -6.18
N GLU A 170 -10.75 -5.46 -5.57
CA GLU A 170 -11.51 -6.64 -5.97
C GLU A 170 -11.99 -6.54 -7.43
N ILE A 171 -12.52 -5.38 -7.81
CA ILE A 171 -12.99 -5.11 -9.17
C ILE A 171 -11.85 -5.20 -10.19
N LEU A 172 -10.64 -4.75 -9.84
CA LEU A 172 -9.52 -4.63 -10.77
C LEU A 172 -8.73 -5.94 -10.94
N ARG A 173 -8.60 -6.72 -9.86
CA ARG A 173 -7.78 -7.92 -9.88
C ARG A 173 -8.49 -9.13 -10.48
N TYR A 174 -9.82 -9.14 -10.48
CA TYR A 174 -10.62 -10.30 -10.87
C TYR A 174 -10.29 -10.77 -12.31
N PRO A 175 -10.24 -12.10 -12.58
CA PRO A 175 -10.40 -13.21 -11.64
C PRO A 175 -9.09 -13.64 -10.95
N ASP A 176 -7.92 -13.43 -11.56
CA ASP A 176 -6.71 -14.18 -11.22
C ASP A 176 -5.49 -13.34 -10.81
N ASN A 177 -5.64 -12.03 -10.61
CA ASN A 177 -4.54 -11.16 -10.20
C ASN A 177 -4.54 -10.87 -8.68
N PHE A 178 -3.45 -10.27 -8.22
CA PHE A 178 -3.24 -9.89 -6.83
C PHE A 178 -3.45 -8.40 -6.62
N SER A 179 -3.69 -8.04 -5.36
CA SER A 179 -3.55 -6.65 -4.93
C SER A 179 -2.72 -6.51 -3.67
N LEU A 180 -1.92 -5.45 -3.60
CA LEU A 180 -1.21 -5.05 -2.39
C LEU A 180 -1.69 -3.67 -1.94
N LEU A 181 -2.26 -3.60 -0.75
CA LEU A 181 -2.70 -2.33 -0.15
C LEU A 181 -1.70 -1.93 0.93
N PHE A 182 -1.01 -0.83 0.73
CA PHE A 182 -0.02 -0.29 1.64
C PHE A 182 -0.58 0.88 2.43
N TYR A 183 -0.43 0.83 3.75
CA TYR A 183 -0.76 1.91 4.67
C TYR A 183 0.51 2.29 5.43
N VAL A 184 1.07 3.45 5.11
CA VAL A 184 2.32 3.95 5.67
C VAL A 184 2.04 4.95 6.79
N PHE A 185 2.53 4.66 7.99
CA PHE A 185 2.42 5.51 9.18
C PHE A 185 3.80 6.08 9.51
N LEU A 186 4.02 7.34 9.10
CA LEU A 186 5.35 7.93 8.99
C LEU A 186 6.07 8.11 10.34
N ASN A 187 5.37 8.57 11.38
CA ASN A 187 5.99 8.83 12.69
C ASN A 187 6.26 7.55 13.48
N GLU A 188 5.48 6.50 13.23
CA GLU A 188 5.64 5.21 13.88
C GLU A 188 6.68 4.32 13.18
N ASP A 189 7.20 4.74 12.02
CA ASP A 189 8.05 3.92 11.13
C ASP A 189 7.42 2.54 10.84
N LYS A 190 6.09 2.54 10.63
CA LYS A 190 5.28 1.34 10.43
C LYS A 190 4.59 1.33 9.08
N VAL A 191 4.50 0.16 8.47
CA VAL A 191 3.74 -0.10 7.25
C VAL A 191 2.85 -1.32 7.48
N LEU A 192 1.57 -1.19 7.15
CA LEU A 192 0.67 -2.32 6.96
C LEU A 192 0.61 -2.65 5.47
N GLY A 193 0.99 -3.87 5.09
CA GLY A 193 0.81 -4.43 3.76
C GLY A 193 -0.31 -5.47 3.77
N VAL A 194 -1.44 -5.17 3.17
CA VAL A 194 -2.53 -6.14 2.98
C VAL A 194 -2.35 -6.81 1.63
N VAL A 195 -2.24 -8.14 1.62
CA VAL A 195 -2.09 -8.96 0.43
C VAL A 195 -3.43 -9.58 0.10
N VAL A 196 -4.10 -9.09 -0.94
CA VAL A 196 -5.33 -9.68 -1.44
C VAL A 196 -4.98 -10.77 -2.45
N ARG A 197 -5.31 -12.02 -2.09
CA ARG A 197 -5.05 -13.21 -2.90
C ARG A 197 -6.32 -13.65 -3.63
N PRO A 198 -6.22 -14.08 -4.89
CA PRO A 198 -7.30 -14.76 -5.60
C PRO A 198 -7.69 -16.07 -4.92
#